data_AF-A0A3B9VSD0-F1
#
_entry.id   AF-A0A3B9VSD0-F1
#
_cell.length_a   1.000
_cell.length_b   1.000
_cell.length_c   1.000
_cell.angle_alpha   90.00
_cell.angle_beta   90.00
_cell.angle_gamma   90.00
#
_symmetry.space_group_name_H-M   'P 1'
#
loop_
_entity.id
_entity.type
_entity.pdbx_description
1 polymer ?
#
loop_
_entity_poly.entity_id
_entity_poly.type
_entity_poly.pdbx_seq_one_letter_code
_entity_poly.pdbx_strand_id
1 'polypeptide(L)'
;MIAEVSAEITSTTAQLELLQNENARLNRELDMKMSNEAIAQTAANELGLTKLENYQVAYINLSSQDVVTAKNNSTGTGIFAMIGQVITKIQEYLKF
;
A
#
# COMPACT_ATOMS: atom_id res chain seq x y z
N MET A 1 32.23 -24.17 35.25
CA MET A 1 33.09 -24.01 34.05
C MET A 1 32.44 -24.55 32.79
N ILE A 2 32.36 -25.86 32.50
CA ILE A 2 31.79 -26.33 31.20
C ILE A 2 30.32 -25.92 31.01
N ALA A 3 29.47 -26.10 32.02
CA ALA A 3 28.05 -25.75 31.94
C ALA A 3 27.80 -24.25 31.72
N GLU A 4 28.69 -23.41 32.25
CA GLU A 4 28.58 -21.95 32.16
C GLU A 4 28.99 -21.44 30.78
N VAL A 5 30.08 -21.98 30.22
CA VAL A 5 30.50 -21.72 28.84
C VAL A 5 29.43 -22.19 27.83
N SER A 6 28.80 -23.35 28.07
CA SER A 6 27.70 -23.81 27.22
C SER A 6 26.49 -22.88 27.28
N ALA A 7 26.13 -22.37 28.45
CA ALA A 7 25.04 -21.41 28.60
C ALA A 7 25.33 -20.08 27.88
N GLU A 8 26.58 -19.61 27.95
CA GLU A 8 27.03 -18.40 27.26
C GLU A 8 27.01 -18.57 25.73
N ILE A 9 27.43 -19.73 25.22
CA ILE A 9 27.33 -20.07 23.80
C ILE A 9 25.86 -20.03 23.36
N THR A 10 24.96 -20.71 24.07
CA THR A 10 23.54 -20.74 23.73
C THR A 10 22.92 -19.33 23.73
N SER A 11 23.23 -18.51 24.73
CA SER A 11 22.76 -17.12 24.80
C SER A 11 23.27 -16.29 23.61
N THR A 12 24.56 -16.43 23.29
CA THR A 12 25.18 -15.70 22.18
C THR A 12 24.61 -16.14 20.83
N THR A 13 24.37 -17.43 20.63
CA THR A 13 23.73 -17.96 19.42
C THR A 13 22.30 -17.43 19.27
N ALA A 14 21.52 -17.39 20.35
CA ALA A 14 20.17 -16.83 20.31
C ALA A 14 20.17 -15.33 19.97
N GLN A 15 21.12 -14.57 20.51
CA GLN A 15 21.30 -13.15 20.16
C GLN A 15 21.72 -12.96 18.71
N LEU A 16 22.60 -13.82 18.19
CA LEU A 16 23.01 -13.79 16.79
C LEU A 16 21.81 -14.04 15.86
N GLU A 17 20.99 -15.04 16.17
CA GLU A 17 19.79 -15.36 15.39
C GLU A 17 18.78 -14.20 15.42
N LEU A 18 18.59 -13.56 16.58
CA LEU A 18 17.75 -12.35 16.69
C LEU A 18 18.26 -11.21 15.80
N LEU A 19 19.56 -10.93 15.85
CA LEU A 19 20.18 -9.86 15.05
C LEU A 19 20.09 -10.16 13.55
N GLN A 20 20.25 -11.41 13.14
CA GLN A 20 20.10 -11.82 11.74
C GLN A 20 18.66 -11.63 11.24
N ASN A 21 17.68 -12.03 12.04
CA ASN A 21 16.26 -11.83 11.72
C ASN A 21 15.91 -10.34 11.61
N GLU A 22 16.42 -9.53 12.53
CA GLU A 22 16.19 -8.08 12.51
C GLU A 22 16.84 -7.42 11.29
N ASN A 23 18.05 -7.84 10.92
CA ASN A 23 18.72 -7.36 9.70
C ASN A 23 17.89 -7.70 8.45
N ALA A 24 17.39 -8.94 8.34
CA ALA A 24 16.51 -9.35 7.24
C ALA A 24 15.18 -8.58 7.23
N ARG A 25 14.63 -8.22 8.40
CA ARG A 25 13.45 -7.36 8.51
C ARG A 25 13.74 -5.95 8.00
N LEU A 26 14.84 -5.35 8.43
CA LEU A 26 15.24 -3.99 8.04
C LEU A 26 15.53 -3.90 6.54
N ASN A 27 16.19 -4.90 5.95
CA ASN A 27 16.42 -4.95 4.50
C ASN A 27 15.10 -5.01 3.73
N ARG A 28 14.15 -5.85 4.15
CA ARG A 28 12.81 -5.88 3.55
C ARG A 28 12.09 -4.54 3.67
N GLU A 29 12.21 -3.86 4.81
CA GLU A 29 11.62 -2.54 5.01
C GLU A 29 12.23 -1.49 4.07
N LEU A 30 13.56 -1.54 3.87
CA LEU A 30 14.26 -0.67 2.94
C LEU A 30 13.84 -0.92 1.49
N ASP A 31 13.77 -2.19 1.07
CA ASP A 31 13.35 -2.58 -0.28
C ASP A 31 11.93 -2.11 -0.58
N MET A 32 11.00 -2.27 0.39
CA MET A 32 9.63 -1.76 0.26
C MET A 32 9.60 -0.23 0.11
N LYS A 33 10.43 0.50 0.86
CA LYS A 33 10.51 1.97 0.75
C LYS A 33 11.05 2.41 -0.60
N MET A 34 12.14 1.80 -1.07
CA MET A 34 12.67 2.07 -2.41
C MET A 34 11.67 1.75 -3.51
N SER A 35 10.96 0.61 -3.40
CA SER A 35 9.93 0.24 -4.37
C SER A 35 8.79 1.25 -4.40
N ASN A 36 8.31 1.70 -3.23
CA ASN A 36 7.29 2.74 -3.15
C ASN A 36 7.78 4.08 -3.71
N GLU A 37 9.04 4.42 -3.48
CA GLU A 37 9.65 5.63 -4.04
C GLU A 37 9.76 5.54 -5.56
N ALA A 38 10.18 4.39 -6.10
CA ALA A 38 10.21 4.13 -7.54
C ALA A 38 8.81 4.24 -8.17
N ILE A 39 7.78 3.66 -7.53
CA ILE A 39 6.38 3.78 -7.97
C ILE A 39 5.95 5.25 -7.96
N ALA A 40 6.26 6.00 -6.91
CA ALA A 40 5.92 7.41 -6.82
C ALA A 40 6.64 8.25 -7.90
N GLN A 41 7.90 7.93 -8.20
CA GLN A 41 8.70 8.56 -9.24
C GLN A 41 8.08 8.35 -10.62
N THR A 42 7.70 7.12 -10.96
CA THR A 42 7.01 6.79 -12.22
C THR A 42 5.65 7.52 -12.28
N ALA A 43 4.85 7.48 -11.22
CA ALA A 43 3.56 8.15 -11.18
C ALA A 43 3.68 9.67 -11.38
N ALA A 44 4.70 10.31 -10.79
CA ALA A 44 4.94 11.74 -10.97
C ALA A 44 5.46 12.09 -12.37
N ASN A 45 6.46 11.35 -12.85
CA ASN A 45 7.18 11.71 -14.07
C ASN A 45 6.45 11.27 -15.34
N GLU A 46 5.81 10.10 -15.33
CA GLU A 46 5.17 9.53 -16.52
C GLU A 46 3.67 9.84 -16.56
N LEU A 47 3.01 9.88 -15.41
CA LEU A 47 1.55 10.08 -15.32
C LEU A 47 1.17 11.50 -14.87
N GLY A 48 2.14 12.35 -14.51
CA GLY A 48 1.90 13.71 -14.01
C GLY A 48 1.16 13.75 -12.67
N LEU A 49 1.15 12.65 -11.93
CA LEU A 49 0.41 12.51 -10.67
C LEU A 49 1.20 13.13 -9.52
N THR A 50 0.53 13.90 -8.66
CA THR A 50 1.16 14.49 -7.48
C THR A 50 1.00 13.56 -6.28
N LYS A 51 1.98 13.56 -5.37
CA LYS A 51 1.91 12.78 -4.13
C LYS A 51 0.67 13.20 -3.34
N LEU A 52 -0.17 12.23 -2.97
CA LEU A 52 -1.37 12.47 -2.16
C LEU A 52 -0.96 13.06 -0.80
N GLU A 53 -1.54 14.20 -0.46
CA GLU A 53 -1.40 14.78 0.88
C GLU A 53 -2.16 13.91 1.90
N ASN A 54 -1.61 13.74 3.11
CA ASN A 54 -2.15 12.81 4.13
C ASN A 54 -3.63 13.04 4.50
N TYR A 55 -4.16 14.24 4.28
CA TYR A 55 -5.56 14.57 4.55
C TYR A 55 -6.54 14.10 3.45
N GLN A 56 -6.04 13.61 2.31
CA GLN A 56 -6.85 13.17 1.16
C GLN A 56 -7.17 11.67 1.18
N VAL A 57 -6.78 10.94 2.24
CA VAL A 57 -7.08 9.51 2.39
C VAL A 57 -8.51 9.33 2.86
N ALA A 58 -9.45 9.20 1.92
CA ALA A 58 -10.84 8.85 2.21
C ALA A 58 -10.96 7.34 2.45
N TYR A 59 -11.29 6.93 3.67
CA TYR A 59 -11.65 5.54 3.98
C TYR A 59 -13.05 5.25 3.44
N ILE A 60 -13.13 4.57 2.30
CA ILE A 60 -14.40 4.07 1.78
C ILE A 60 -14.70 2.75 2.50
N ASN A 61 -15.69 2.78 3.38
CA ASN A 61 -16.20 1.59 4.05
C ASN A 61 -17.05 0.81 3.02
N LEU A 62 -16.50 -0.23 2.40
CA LEU A 62 -17.29 -1.17 1.59
C LEU A 62 -18.08 -2.06 2.55
N SER A 63 -19.17 -1.52 3.11
CA SER A 63 -20.15 -2.35 3.79
C SER A 63 -20.87 -3.21 2.77
N SER A 64 -20.67 -4.53 2.93
CA SER A 64 -21.54 -5.63 2.52
C SER A 64 -21.79 -5.82 1.01
N GLN A 65 -21.05 -6.78 0.46
CA GLN A 65 -21.62 -7.99 -0.14
C GLN A 65 -22.85 -7.77 -1.02
N ASP A 66 -22.64 -7.29 -2.24
CA ASP A 66 -23.54 -7.60 -3.34
C ASP A 66 -22.69 -8.08 -4.51
N VAL A 67 -22.49 -9.40 -4.59
CA VAL A 67 -21.95 -10.07 -5.77
C VAL A 67 -23.05 -9.99 -6.83
N VAL A 68 -23.10 -8.88 -7.55
CA VAL A 68 -24.00 -8.73 -8.69
C VAL A 68 -23.47 -9.64 -9.79
N THR A 69 -24.09 -10.81 -9.89
CA THR A 69 -23.88 -11.74 -11.00
C THR A 69 -24.19 -10.98 -12.29
N ALA A 70 -23.18 -10.78 -13.13
CA ALA A 70 -23.25 -9.96 -14.33
C ALA A 70 -24.32 -10.48 -15.30
N LYS A 71 -25.54 -9.96 -15.19
CA LYS A 71 -26.50 -10.00 -16.28
C LYS A 71 -26.16 -8.83 -17.18
N ASN A 72 -25.49 -9.16 -18.28
CA ASN A 72 -25.25 -8.28 -19.44
C ASN A 72 -26.46 -7.37 -19.66
N ASN A 73 -26.31 -6.08 -19.34
CA ASN A 73 -27.06 -4.95 -19.90
C ASN A 73 -26.45 -3.64 -19.39
N SER A 74 -25.44 -3.16 -20.11
CA SER A 74 -25.36 -1.78 -20.60
C SER A 74 -25.79 -0.65 -19.65
N THR A 75 -25.13 -0.46 -18.51
CA THR A 75 -24.84 0.87 -17.93
C THR A 75 -23.68 0.70 -16.95
N GLY A 76 -22.55 1.34 -17.22
CA GLY A 76 -21.30 1.07 -16.51
C GLY A 76 -21.38 1.32 -15.00
N THR A 77 -21.41 0.25 -14.22
CA THR A 77 -21.33 0.27 -12.74
C THR A 77 -19.89 0.06 -12.25
N GLY A 78 -18.91 0.53 -13.02
CA GLY A 78 -17.49 0.41 -12.70
C GLY A 78 -16.96 1.67 -12.01
N ILE A 79 -15.87 1.50 -11.26
CA ILE A 79 -15.14 2.61 -10.59
C ILE A 79 -14.85 3.76 -11.57
N PHE A 80 -14.53 3.46 -12.82
CA PHE A 80 -14.32 4.46 -13.88
C PHE A 80 -15.56 5.27 -14.24
N ALA A 81 -16.75 4.66 -14.22
CA ALA A 81 -18.00 5.37 -14.49
C ALA A 81 -18.38 6.29 -13.32
N MET A 82 -18.10 5.87 -12.09
CA MET A 82 -18.29 6.71 -10.91
C MET A 82 -17.34 7.92 -10.92
N ILE A 83 -16.07 7.71 -11.26
CA ILE A 83 -15.09 8.80 -11.43
C ILE A 83 -15.52 9.75 -12.54
N GLY A 84 -15.99 9.22 -13.68
CA GLY A 84 -16.53 10.03 -14.78
C GLY A 84 -17.68 10.94 -14.34
N GLN A 85 -18.64 10.40 -13.57
CA GLN A 85 -19.77 11.18 -13.05
C GLN A 85 -19.34 12.31 -12.09
N VAL A 86 -18.31 12.09 -11.28
CA VAL A 86 -17.78 13.12 -10.37
C VAL A 86 -17.11 14.25 -11.16
N ILE A 87 -16.33 13.91 -12.19
CA ILE A 87 -15.68 14.90 -13.07
C ILE A 87 -16.74 15.72 -13.82
N THR A 88 -17.80 15.09 -14.32
CA THR A 88 -18.90 15.80 -14.99
C THR A 88 -19.59 16.79 -14.06
N LYS A 89 -19.89 16.41 -12.81
CA LYS A 89 -20.49 17.34 -11.82
C LYS A 89 -19.57 18.52 -11.53
N ILE A 90 -18.26 18.31 -11.38
CA ILE A 90 -17.30 19.40 -11.16
C ILE A 90 -17.24 20.34 -12.37
N GLN A 91 -17.30 19.80 -13.59
CA GLN A 91 -17.33 20.62 -14.81
C GLN A 91 -18.60 21.46 -14.94
N GLU A 92 -19.75 20.95 -14.49
CA GLU A 92 -21.00 21.72 -14.44
C GLU A 92 -20.88 22.93 -13.49
N TYR A 93 -20.28 22.75 -12.30
CA TYR A 93 -20.06 23.86 -11.36
C TYR A 93 -19.02 24.91 -11.82
N LEU A 94 -18.07 24.53 -12.68
CA LEU A 94 -17.04 25.44 -13.19
C LEU A 94 -17.46 26.16 -14.49
N LYS A 95 -18.52 25.71 -15.15
CA LYS A 95 -19.15 26.39 -16.28
C LYS A 95 -20.47 27.04 -15.84
N PHE A 96 -20.35 28.14 -15.09
CA PHE A 96 -21.43 29.01 -14.60
C PHE A 96 -22.44 28.39 -13.62
#